data_AF-A0A968KL91-F1
#
_entry.id   AF-A0A968KL91-F1
#
_cell.length_a   1.000
_cell.length_b   1.000
_cell.length_c   1.000
_cell.angle_alpha   90.00
_cell.angle_beta   90.00
_cell.angle_gamma   90.00
#
_symmetry.space_group_name_H-M   'P 1'
#
loop_
_entity.id
_entity.type
_entity.pdbx_description
1 polymer ?
#
loop_
_entity_poly.entity_id
_entity_poly.type
_entity_poly.pdbx_seq_one_letter_code
_entity_poly.pdbx_strand_id
1 'polypeptide(L)'
;KPALEARDILGILSTSSTLIQGHTIVVSGDSSLHMVPGWFYDPERHASGETMFINKIDADLAFYRRVLEGDADNQVPGCPGMNPETTGRLLSAFKDDEALWLDENWTWHRHVWEAVVEAFRKAGQSESEALLQARLIRVLREPDYSWDTEEVH
;
A
#
# COMPACT_ATOMS: atom_id res chain seq x y z
N LYS A 1 -3.19 -18.82 14.52
CA LYS A 1 -3.97 -17.60 14.21
C LYS A 1 -3.00 -16.57 13.69
N PRO A 2 -3.05 -16.17 12.41
CA PRO A 2 -2.44 -14.91 12.04
C PRO A 2 -3.11 -13.85 12.93
N ALA A 3 -2.34 -13.18 13.77
CA ALA A 3 -2.87 -12.05 14.52
C ALA A 3 -2.91 -10.89 13.52
N LEU A 4 -4.09 -10.63 12.94
CA LEU A 4 -4.29 -9.46 12.08
C LEU A 4 -3.98 -8.20 12.89
N GLU A 5 -3.20 -7.29 12.32
CA GLU A 5 -2.92 -6.02 12.97
C GLU A 5 -4.13 -5.09 12.82
N ALA A 6 -4.21 -4.06 13.68
CA ALA A 6 -5.30 -3.10 13.62
C ALA A 6 -5.42 -2.42 12.24
N ARG A 7 -4.28 -2.16 11.57
CA ARG A 7 -4.24 -1.61 10.22
C ARG A 7 -4.83 -2.54 9.17
N ASP A 8 -4.65 -3.85 9.31
CA ASP A 8 -5.22 -4.85 8.40
C ASP A 8 -6.73 -4.93 8.56
N ILE A 9 -7.20 -4.91 9.82
CA ILE A 9 -8.63 -4.88 10.12
C ILE A 9 -9.26 -3.62 9.52
N LEU A 10 -8.65 -2.45 9.71
CA LEU A 10 -9.14 -1.19 9.13
C LEU A 10 -9.10 -1.21 7.60
N GLY A 11 -8.06 -1.76 7.00
CA GLY A 11 -7.93 -1.88 5.55
C GLY A 11 -9.01 -2.78 4.95
N ILE A 12 -9.24 -3.96 5.52
CA ILE A 12 -10.30 -4.89 5.12
C ILE A 12 -11.68 -4.25 5.29
N LEU A 13 -11.97 -3.71 6.48
CA LEU A 13 -13.28 -3.15 6.80
C LEU A 13 -13.64 -1.94 5.93
N SER A 14 -12.68 -1.04 5.69
CA SER A 14 -12.92 0.19 4.92
C SER A 14 -13.03 -0.04 3.41
N THR A 15 -12.45 -1.13 2.90
CA THR A 15 -12.54 -1.50 1.48
C THR A 15 -13.63 -2.53 1.19
N SER A 16 -14.20 -3.13 2.23
CA SER A 16 -15.26 -4.12 2.13
C SER A 16 -16.60 -3.49 1.72
N SER A 17 -17.20 -4.03 0.67
CA SER A 17 -18.58 -3.67 0.26
C SER A 17 -19.67 -4.48 0.97
N THR A 18 -19.30 -5.53 1.71
CA THR A 18 -20.24 -6.50 2.31
C THR A 18 -20.34 -6.39 3.83
N LEU A 19 -19.21 -6.17 4.52
CA LEU A 19 -19.11 -6.06 5.99
C LEU A 19 -19.55 -4.71 6.53
N ILE A 20 -19.24 -3.61 5.83
CA ILE A 20 -19.63 -2.26 6.19
C ILE A 20 -20.43 -1.66 5.04
N GLN A 21 -21.65 -1.22 5.34
CA GLN A 21 -22.53 -0.60 4.37
C GLN A 21 -22.45 0.93 4.48
N GLY A 22 -22.48 1.61 3.32
CA GLY A 22 -22.53 3.06 3.26
C GLY A 22 -21.16 3.73 3.13
N HIS A 23 -21.15 5.05 3.29
CA HIS A 23 -19.94 5.86 3.21
C HIS A 23 -19.09 5.65 4.47
N THR A 24 -17.82 5.30 4.28
CA THR A 24 -16.87 5.00 5.36
C THR A 24 -15.75 6.02 5.36
N ILE A 25 -15.40 6.50 6.56
CA ILE A 25 -14.24 7.35 6.82
C ILE A 25 -13.39 6.65 7.88
N VAL A 26 -12.13 6.37 7.56
CA VAL A 26 -11.16 5.82 8.50
C VAL A 26 -10.59 6.97 9.33
N VAL A 27 -10.73 6.89 10.65
CA VAL A 27 -10.21 7.91 11.58
C VAL A 27 -8.91 7.40 12.17
N SER A 28 -7.78 7.91 11.69
CA SER A 28 -6.44 7.49 12.14
C SER A 28 -5.36 8.47 11.67
N GLY A 29 -4.32 8.66 12.50
CA GLY A 29 -3.07 9.34 12.12
C GLY A 29 -1.98 8.40 11.60
N ASP A 30 -2.27 7.10 11.50
CA ASP A 30 -1.32 6.09 11.03
C ASP A 30 -1.10 6.19 9.51
N SER A 31 0.09 6.64 9.12
CA SER A 31 0.47 6.79 7.71
C SER A 31 0.56 5.47 6.93
N SER A 32 0.64 4.32 7.60
CA SER A 32 0.61 3.01 6.92
C SER A 32 -0.73 2.75 6.23
N LEU A 33 -1.81 3.37 6.72
CA LEU A 33 -3.14 3.27 6.11
C LEU A 33 -3.24 4.05 4.80
N HIS A 34 -2.26 4.87 4.43
CA HIS A 34 -2.24 5.50 3.11
C HIS A 34 -2.10 4.48 1.97
N MET A 35 -1.76 3.22 2.28
CA MET A 35 -1.79 2.10 1.35
C MET A 35 -3.19 1.52 1.13
N VAL A 36 -4.23 2.11 1.72
CA VAL A 36 -5.63 1.70 1.58
C VAL A 36 -6.40 2.80 0.86
N PRO A 37 -7.16 2.50 -0.20
CA PRO A 37 -8.01 3.49 -0.86
C PRO A 37 -9.24 3.81 0.00
N GLY A 38 -9.64 5.08 0.06
CA GLY A 38 -10.82 5.49 0.82
C GLY A 38 -10.73 6.92 1.36
N TRP A 39 -11.68 7.24 2.24
CA TRP A 39 -11.71 8.51 2.96
C TRP A 39 -11.04 8.36 4.32
N PHE A 40 -10.23 9.35 4.68
CA PHE A 40 -9.44 9.39 5.90
C PHE A 40 -9.65 10.69 6.65
N TYR A 41 -9.58 10.62 7.97
CA TYR A 41 -9.55 11.78 8.86
C TYR A 41 -8.47 11.57 9.92
N ASP A 42 -7.49 12.48 9.96
CA ASP A 42 -6.46 12.52 11.00
C ASP A 42 -6.79 13.65 11.99
N PRO A 43 -7.29 13.33 13.20
CA PRO A 43 -7.69 14.33 14.18
C PRO A 43 -6.50 15.08 14.79
N GLU A 44 -5.28 14.53 14.74
CA GLU A 44 -4.08 15.18 15.28
C GLU A 44 -3.55 16.25 14.33
N ARG A 45 -3.66 16.02 13.02
CA ARG A 45 -3.19 16.95 11.98
C ARG A 45 -4.27 17.92 11.49
N HIS A 46 -5.53 17.49 11.46
CA HIS A 46 -6.65 18.25 10.92
C HIS A 46 -7.70 18.55 11.99
N ALA A 47 -7.33 19.41 12.95
CA ALA A 47 -8.26 19.88 13.98
C ALA A 47 -9.49 20.63 13.41
N SER A 48 -9.44 21.09 12.16
CA SER A 48 -10.55 21.71 11.42
C SER A 48 -11.59 20.72 10.87
N GLY A 49 -11.36 19.40 10.96
CA GLY A 49 -12.28 18.38 10.44
C GLY A 49 -12.10 18.06 8.96
N GLU A 50 -10.99 18.46 8.35
CA GLU A 50 -10.69 18.17 6.94
C GLU A 50 -10.41 16.69 6.70
N THR A 51 -11.09 16.11 5.72
CA THR A 51 -10.89 14.72 5.29
C THR A 51 -10.03 14.65 4.04
N MET A 52 -9.22 13.59 3.93
CA MET A 52 -8.44 13.26 2.75
C MET A 52 -9.08 12.09 2.01
N PHE A 53 -9.07 12.12 0.67
CA PHE A 53 -9.42 10.97 -0.15
C PHE A 53 -8.18 10.43 -0.83
N ILE A 54 -7.94 9.12 -0.69
CA ILE A 54 -6.88 8.39 -1.38
C ILE A 54 -7.55 7.49 -2.42
N ASN A 55 -7.24 7.72 -3.70
CA ASN A 55 -7.71 6.84 -4.77
C ASN A 55 -6.88 5.54 -4.83
N LYS A 56 -7.32 4.57 -5.64
CA LYS A 56 -6.70 3.24 -5.68
C LYS A 56 -5.25 3.27 -6.20
N ILE A 57 -4.98 4.04 -7.25
CA ILE A 57 -3.63 4.18 -7.83
C ILE A 57 -2.69 4.80 -6.81
N ASP A 58 -3.10 5.87 -6.13
CA ASP A 58 -2.30 6.53 -5.11
C ASP A 58 -2.04 5.60 -3.91
N ALA A 59 -3.02 4.78 -3.50
CA ALA A 59 -2.84 3.77 -2.47
C ALA A 59 -1.84 2.67 -2.87
N ASP A 60 -1.87 2.22 -4.13
CA ASP A 60 -0.92 1.24 -4.65
C ASP A 60 0.48 1.84 -4.80
N LEU A 61 0.60 3.08 -5.27
CA LEU A 61 1.86 3.80 -5.31
C LEU A 61 2.42 4.04 -3.90
N ALA A 62 1.58 4.34 -2.91
CA ALA A 62 2.00 4.44 -1.50
C ALA A 62 2.57 3.12 -0.98
N PHE A 63 1.98 1.98 -1.39
CA PHE A 63 2.51 0.66 -1.09
C PHE A 63 3.90 0.45 -1.69
N TYR A 64 4.06 0.59 -3.01
CA TYR A 64 5.38 0.42 -3.65
C TYR A 64 6.41 1.42 -3.16
N ARG A 65 5.99 2.64 -2.82
CA ARG A 65 6.84 3.65 -2.17
C ARG A 65 7.42 3.10 -0.89
N ARG A 66 6.57 2.56 -0.02
CA ARG A 66 6.99 2.03 1.29
C ARG A 66 7.83 0.76 1.14
N VAL A 67 7.58 -0.08 0.12
CA VAL A 67 8.50 -1.20 -0.24
C VAL A 67 9.89 -0.70 -0.59
N LEU A 68 10.00 0.40 -1.35
CA LEU A 68 11.30 0.96 -1.74
C LEU A 68 11.99 1.73 -0.61
N GLU A 69 11.25 2.55 0.13
CA GLU A 69 11.79 3.44 1.18
C GLU A 69 11.95 2.75 2.53
N GLY A 70 11.27 1.63 2.74
CA GLY A 70 11.20 0.93 4.02
C GLY A 70 10.14 1.49 4.96
N ASP A 71 10.07 0.86 6.13
CA ASP A 71 9.17 1.17 7.22
C ASP A 71 9.91 1.01 8.55
N ALA A 72 10.40 2.13 9.09
CA ALA A 72 11.18 2.13 10.32
C ALA A 72 10.37 1.64 11.54
N ASP A 73 9.07 1.95 11.57
CA ASP A 73 8.17 1.54 12.66
C ASP A 73 8.06 0.01 12.74
N ASN A 74 8.15 -0.65 11.58
CA ASN A 74 8.06 -2.11 11.42
C ASN A 74 9.43 -2.78 11.17
N GLN A 75 10.54 -2.07 11.34
CA GLN A 75 11.90 -2.57 11.12
C GLN A 75 12.13 -3.16 9.71
N VAL A 76 11.43 -2.64 8.70
CA VAL A 76 11.63 -3.03 7.30
C VAL A 76 12.56 -2.01 6.63
N PRO A 77 13.75 -2.40 6.16
CA PRO A 77 14.77 -1.43 5.77
C PRO A 77 14.56 -0.77 4.39
N GLY A 78 13.70 -1.32 3.52
CA GLY A 78 13.55 -0.84 2.15
C GLY A 78 14.68 -1.32 1.22
N CYS A 79 14.69 -0.76 0.02
CA CYS A 79 15.75 -0.92 -0.95
C CYS A 79 16.91 0.05 -0.66
N PRO A 80 18.16 -0.43 -0.50
CA PRO A 80 19.30 0.46 -0.28
C PRO A 80 19.45 1.52 -1.38
N GLY A 81 19.64 2.79 -0.98
CA GLY A 81 19.80 3.92 -1.90
C GLY A 81 18.49 4.53 -2.41
N MET A 82 17.34 3.98 -2.04
CA MET A 82 16.03 4.58 -2.30
C MET A 82 15.67 5.54 -1.17
N ASN A 83 15.30 6.77 -1.53
CA ASN A 83 14.87 7.82 -0.62
C ASN A 83 13.62 8.50 -1.21
N PRO A 84 12.93 9.40 -0.48
CA PRO A 84 11.69 10.02 -0.96
C PRO A 84 11.78 10.65 -2.34
N GLU A 85 12.92 11.25 -2.68
CA GLU A 85 13.16 11.88 -3.98
C GLU A 85 13.38 10.85 -5.09
N THR A 86 14.29 9.89 -4.89
CA THR A 86 14.60 8.87 -5.90
C THR A 86 13.43 7.93 -6.15
N THR A 87 12.73 7.54 -5.08
CA THR A 87 11.49 6.77 -5.15
C THR A 87 10.37 7.57 -5.82
N GLY A 88 10.23 8.86 -5.48
CA GLY A 88 9.26 9.74 -6.11
C GLY A 88 9.46 9.84 -7.63
N ARG A 89 10.71 9.99 -8.08
CA ARG A 89 11.04 10.03 -9.51
C ARG A 89 10.80 8.70 -10.22
N LEU A 90 11.05 7.57 -9.56
CA LEU A 90 10.80 6.25 -10.13
C LEU A 90 9.29 6.03 -10.30
N LEU A 91 8.52 6.31 -9.25
CA LEU A 91 7.08 6.03 -9.22
C LEU A 91 6.23 7.03 -10.01
N SER A 92 6.73 8.25 -10.26
CA SER A 92 6.01 9.24 -11.07
C SER A 92 5.78 8.77 -12.51
N ALA A 93 6.56 7.81 -13.01
CA ALA A 93 6.39 7.23 -14.33
C ALA A 93 5.08 6.43 -14.49
N PHE A 94 4.41 6.07 -13.39
CA PHE A 94 3.24 5.20 -13.38
C PHE A 94 1.95 5.90 -12.92
N LYS A 95 2.02 7.19 -12.57
CA LYS A 95 0.91 7.90 -11.91
C LYS A 95 -0.29 8.13 -12.83
N ASP A 96 -0.04 8.39 -14.11
CA ASP A 96 -1.07 8.84 -15.06
C ASP A 96 -1.55 7.73 -16.01
N ASP A 97 -1.14 6.47 -15.78
CA ASP A 97 -1.46 5.32 -16.62
C ASP A 97 -2.72 4.56 -16.16
N GLU A 98 -3.82 5.29 -15.91
CA GLU A 98 -5.08 4.70 -15.38
C GLU A 98 -5.65 3.60 -16.29
N ALA A 99 -5.50 3.73 -17.60
CA ALA A 99 -5.95 2.71 -18.56
C ALA A 99 -5.21 1.38 -18.39
N LEU A 100 -3.92 1.41 -18.04
CA LEU A 100 -3.15 0.20 -17.72
C LEU A 100 -3.48 -0.32 -16.32
N TRP A 101 -3.81 0.57 -15.38
CA TRP A 101 -4.20 0.17 -14.03
C TRP A 101 -5.53 -0.60 -14.01
N LEU A 102 -6.47 -0.22 -14.89
CA LEU A 102 -7.78 -0.88 -15.04
C LEU A 102 -7.76 -2.15 -15.88
N ASP A 103 -6.61 -2.53 -16.45
CA ASP A 103 -6.55 -3.67 -17.35
C ASP A 103 -6.69 -5.00 -16.60
N GLU A 104 -7.34 -5.98 -17.24
CA GLU A 104 -7.58 -7.29 -16.61
C GLU A 104 -6.31 -8.12 -16.43
N ASN A 105 -5.21 -7.74 -17.10
CA ASN A 105 -3.93 -8.45 -17.08
C ASN A 105 -2.97 -7.95 -16.00
N TRP A 106 -3.40 -6.99 -15.16
CA TRP A 106 -2.58 -6.40 -14.09
C TRP A 106 -1.27 -5.80 -14.63
N THR A 107 -1.29 -5.27 -15.85
CA THR A 107 -0.11 -4.78 -16.57
C THR A 107 0.57 -3.65 -15.81
N TRP A 108 -0.21 -2.72 -15.25
CA TRP A 108 0.33 -1.65 -14.43
C TRP A 108 1.11 -2.18 -13.23
N HIS A 109 0.53 -3.10 -12.47
CA HIS A 109 1.19 -3.71 -11.30
C HIS A 109 2.46 -4.45 -11.69
N ARG A 110 2.46 -5.15 -12.83
CA ARG A 110 3.63 -5.85 -13.36
C ARG A 110 4.76 -4.86 -13.69
N HIS A 111 4.47 -3.78 -14.40
CA HIS A 111 5.49 -2.79 -14.76
C HIS A 111 6.06 -2.07 -13.53
N VAL A 112 5.21 -1.70 -12.56
CA VAL A 112 5.68 -1.10 -11.31
C VAL A 112 6.55 -2.10 -10.54
N TRP A 113 6.13 -3.37 -10.44
CA TRP A 113 6.90 -4.42 -9.79
C TRP A 113 8.26 -4.67 -10.44
N GLU A 114 8.32 -4.71 -11.77
CA GLU A 114 9.59 -4.83 -12.51
C GLU A 114 10.54 -3.66 -12.19
N ALA A 115 10.02 -2.43 -12.09
CA ALA A 115 10.81 -1.27 -11.68
C ALA A 115 11.29 -1.37 -10.22
N VAL A 116 10.47 -1.90 -9.31
CA VAL A 116 10.88 -2.21 -7.93
C VAL A 116 12.01 -3.24 -7.93
N VAL A 117 11.82 -4.39 -8.57
CA VAL A 117 12.83 -5.47 -8.62
C VAL A 117 14.14 -4.96 -9.23
N GLU A 118 14.08 -4.13 -10.27
CA GLU A 118 15.27 -3.53 -10.87
C GLU A 118 15.99 -2.56 -9.92
N ALA A 119 15.26 -1.82 -9.07
CA ALA A 119 15.86 -0.97 -8.03
C ALA A 119 16.64 -1.83 -7.01
N PHE A 120 16.01 -2.90 -6.50
CA PHE A 120 16.66 -3.86 -5.60
C PHE A 120 17.89 -4.51 -6.24
N ARG A 121 17.77 -4.92 -7.50
CA ARG A 121 18.88 -5.52 -8.26
C ARG A 121 20.07 -4.56 -8.39
N LYS A 122 19.82 -3.29 -8.68
CA LYS A 122 20.86 -2.23 -8.73
C LYS A 122 21.52 -2.01 -7.37
N ALA A 123 20.78 -2.22 -6.28
CA ALA A 123 21.28 -2.17 -4.92
C ALA A 123 21.99 -3.47 -4.47
N GLY A 124 22.11 -4.48 -5.35
CA GLY A 124 22.75 -5.76 -5.05
C GLY A 124 21.87 -6.74 -4.27
N GLN A 125 20.56 -6.51 -4.22
CA GLN A 125 19.58 -7.39 -3.58
C GLN A 125 18.82 -8.22 -4.63
N SER A 126 18.21 -9.32 -4.19
CA SER A 126 17.44 -10.22 -5.07
C SER A 126 15.97 -9.83 -5.14
N GLU A 127 15.25 -10.34 -6.14
CA GLU A 127 13.78 -10.21 -6.18
C GLU A 127 13.11 -10.81 -4.94
N SER A 128 13.67 -11.88 -4.37
CA SER A 128 13.16 -12.48 -3.14
C SER A 128 13.22 -11.51 -1.94
N GLU A 129 14.22 -10.64 -1.89
CA GLU A 129 14.30 -9.59 -0.87
C GLU A 129 13.21 -8.53 -1.09
N ALA A 130 13.01 -8.09 -2.33
CA ALA A 130 11.93 -7.17 -2.68
C ALA A 130 10.56 -7.76 -2.30
N LEU A 131 10.33 -9.04 -2.61
CA LEU A 131 9.08 -9.75 -2.31
C LEU A 131 8.87 -9.91 -0.80
N LEU A 132 9.93 -10.23 -0.05
CA LEU A 132 9.86 -10.31 1.40
C LEU A 132 9.44 -8.96 2.00
N GLN A 133 10.06 -7.85 1.57
CA GLN A 133 9.71 -6.52 2.05
C GLN A 133 8.28 -6.12 1.67
N ALA A 134 7.86 -6.42 0.44
CA ALA A 134 6.48 -6.22 -0.01
C ALA A 134 5.46 -6.93 0.90
N ARG A 135 5.76 -8.17 1.30
CA ARG A 135 4.89 -8.95 2.20
C ARG A 135 4.87 -8.41 3.63
N LEU A 136 6.00 -7.92 4.13
CA LEU A 136 6.09 -7.36 5.50
C LEU A 136 5.35 -6.03 5.65
N ILE A 137 5.21 -5.26 4.57
CA ILE A 137 4.63 -3.91 4.61
C ILE A 137 3.15 -3.91 4.21
N ARG A 138 2.66 -4.93 3.50
CA ARG A 138 1.29 -4.95 2.97
C ARG A 138 0.26 -4.81 4.10
N VAL A 139 -0.56 -3.76 3.99
CA VAL A 139 -1.83 -3.66 4.74
C VAL A 139 -2.91 -4.37 3.94
N LEU A 140 -3.61 -5.29 4.60
CA LEU A 140 -4.65 -6.09 3.95
C LEU A 140 -5.86 -5.24 3.55
N ARG A 141 -6.38 -5.51 2.35
CA ARG A 141 -7.66 -5.00 1.84
C ARG A 141 -8.66 -6.17 1.75
N GLU A 142 -9.93 -5.91 1.51
CA GLU A 142 -10.97 -6.96 1.50
C GLU A 142 -10.63 -8.20 0.65
N PRO A 143 -10.08 -8.09 -0.57
CA PRO A 143 -9.73 -9.26 -1.37
C PRO A 143 -8.55 -10.08 -0.82
N ASP A 144 -7.73 -9.49 0.06
CA ASP A 144 -6.51 -10.10 0.55
C ASP A 144 -6.77 -11.09 1.71
N TYR A 145 -8.00 -11.12 2.27
CA TYR A 145 -8.35 -11.98 3.41
C TYR A 145 -9.67 -12.72 3.21
N SER A 146 -9.61 -14.05 3.39
CA SER A 146 -10.79 -14.91 3.37
C SER A 146 -11.30 -15.16 4.79
N TRP A 147 -12.53 -14.70 5.08
CA TRP A 147 -13.18 -14.94 6.37
C TRP A 147 -13.60 -16.40 6.59
N ASP A 148 -13.82 -17.14 5.50
CA ASP A 148 -14.23 -18.55 5.56
C ASP A 148 -13.05 -19.48 5.90
N THR A 149 -11.88 -19.17 5.36
CA THR A 149 -10.66 -19.98 5.56
C THR A 149 -9.73 -19.39 6.63
N GLU A 150 -9.95 -18.14 7.04
CA GLU A 150 -9.05 -17.36 7.90
C GLU A 150 -7.63 -17.22 7.33
N GLU A 151 -7.50 -17.18 6.00
CA GLU A 151 -6.23 -17.13 5.27
C GLU A 151 -6.02 -15.77 4.58
N VAL A 152 -4.75 -15.38 4.48
CA VAL A 152 -4.28 -14.21 3.71
C VAL A 152 -3.77 -14.69 2.35
N HIS A 153 -4.13 -13.99 1.28
CA HIS A 153 -3.78 -14.32 -0.11
C HIS A 153 -2.74 -13.37 -0.72
#